data_AF-A0A438GUL1-F1
#
_entry.id   AF-A0A438GUL1-F1
#
_cell.length_a   1.000
_cell.length_b   1.000
_cell.length_c   1.000
_cell.angle_alpha   90.00
_cell.angle_beta   90.00
_cell.angle_gamma   90.00
#
_symmetry.space_group_name_H-M   'P 1'
#
loop_
_entity.id
_entity.type
_entity.pdbx_description
1 polymer ?
#
loop_
_entity_poly.entity_id
_entity_poly.type
_entity_poly.pdbx_seq_one_letter_code
_entity_poly.pdbx_strand_id
1 'polypeptide(L)'
;MRVFGEKAFEKYGKGFISMHFSDQQLGTHKKMLLFKFALPDAKNMADMTRLVALIPYYIDLIGRYKLSSQARSKTDSARSKAAQEAYKEQQNARQEALQKRKAERKKMMEEAEAKLSAEIIRKKEAKDRARQAKKAMPRVRMTRAH
;
A
#
# COMPACT_ATOMS: atom_id res chain seq x y z
N MET A 1 15.09 -32.63 21.74
CA MET A 1 13.81 -32.06 21.24
C MET A 1 13.46 -32.76 19.94
N ARG A 2 12.29 -33.43 19.89
CA ARG A 2 11.84 -34.16 18.72
C ARG A 2 11.10 -33.15 17.83
N VAL A 3 11.78 -32.65 16.80
CA VAL A 3 11.12 -31.89 15.72
C VAL A 3 9.98 -32.76 15.19
N PHE A 4 8.85 -32.15 14.83
CA PHE A 4 7.73 -32.83 14.19
C PHE A 4 8.20 -33.44 12.85
N GLY A 5 8.82 -34.62 12.92
CA GLY A 5 9.25 -35.37 11.73
C GLY A 5 8.03 -35.89 10.99
N GLU A 6 8.21 -36.30 9.73
CA GLU A 6 7.12 -36.83 8.88
C GLU A 6 6.21 -37.81 9.63
N LYS A 7 6.78 -38.70 10.44
CA LYS A 7 6.02 -39.67 11.26
C LYS A 7 5.09 -39.06 12.30
N ALA A 8 5.47 -37.93 12.91
CA ALA A 8 4.61 -37.20 13.85
C ALA A 8 3.53 -36.41 13.11
N PHE A 9 3.87 -35.88 11.94
CA PHE A 9 2.93 -35.19 11.07
C PHE A 9 1.90 -36.15 10.45
N GLU A 10 2.29 -37.34 10.00
CA GLU A 10 1.35 -38.37 9.53
C GLU A 10 0.36 -38.79 10.62
N LYS A 11 0.83 -38.88 11.87
CA LYS A 11 0.02 -39.34 12.99
C LYS A 11 -0.94 -38.28 13.54
N TYR A 12 -0.49 -37.02 13.63
CA TYR A 12 -1.23 -35.95 14.31
C TYR A 12 -1.54 -34.74 13.43
N GLY A 13 -0.95 -34.66 12.23
CA GLY A 13 -1.11 -33.55 11.29
C GLY A 13 -2.41 -33.54 10.51
N LYS A 14 -3.26 -34.57 10.63
CA LYS A 14 -4.58 -34.62 9.97
C LYS A 14 -5.47 -33.41 10.29
N GLY A 15 -5.32 -32.85 11.50
CA GLY A 15 -6.04 -31.64 11.92
C GLY A 15 -5.31 -30.33 11.60
N PHE A 16 -4.10 -30.37 11.05
CA PHE A 16 -3.34 -29.18 10.70
C PHE A 16 -3.57 -28.82 9.23
N ILE A 17 -4.07 -27.61 8.97
CA ILE A 17 -4.33 -27.13 7.61
C ILE A 17 -3.13 -26.32 7.13
N SER A 18 -2.75 -25.29 7.90
CA SER A 18 -1.64 -24.43 7.52
C SER A 18 -1.09 -23.62 8.68
N MET A 19 0.17 -23.19 8.53
CA MET A 19 0.82 -22.19 9.36
C MET A 19 1.35 -21.10 8.44
N HIS A 20 1.01 -19.85 8.71
CA HIS A 20 1.42 -18.70 7.90
C HIS A 20 2.10 -17.66 8.79
N PHE A 21 3.27 -17.18 8.36
CA PHE A 21 3.94 -16.04 8.97
C PHE A 21 3.91 -14.86 8.00
N SER A 22 3.35 -13.73 8.43
CA SER A 22 3.26 -12.52 7.60
C SER A 22 3.77 -11.30 8.39
N ASP A 23 4.46 -10.41 7.70
CA ASP A 23 4.83 -9.07 8.18
C ASP A 23 4.10 -7.93 7.44
N GLN A 24 3.14 -8.28 6.57
CA GLN A 24 2.50 -7.37 5.59
C GLN A 24 1.16 -6.79 6.04
N GLN A 25 0.70 -7.10 7.25
CA GLN A 25 -0.59 -6.59 7.74
C GLN A 25 -0.50 -5.11 8.13
N LEU A 26 -1.55 -4.35 7.77
CA LEU A 26 -1.72 -2.96 8.17
C LEU A 26 -2.24 -2.92 9.62
N GLY A 27 -1.43 -2.43 10.56
CA GLY A 27 -1.81 -2.31 11.97
C GLY A 27 -0.61 -2.22 12.91
N THR A 28 -0.90 -2.18 14.22
CA THR A 28 0.12 -2.11 15.28
C THR A 28 0.99 -3.38 15.33
N HIS A 29 0.41 -4.54 15.05
CA HIS A 29 1.09 -5.84 15.02
C HIS A 29 1.34 -6.30 13.60
N LYS A 30 2.44 -5.85 12.99
CA LYS A 30 2.78 -6.19 11.60
C LYS A 30 3.13 -7.67 11.43
N LYS A 31 3.82 -8.26 12.41
CA LYS A 31 4.27 -9.67 12.39
C LYS A 31 3.22 -10.56 13.05
N MET A 32 2.65 -11.48 12.29
CA MET A 32 1.64 -12.43 12.78
C MET A 32 2.02 -13.87 12.42
N LEU A 33 1.73 -14.78 13.33
CA LEU A 33 1.80 -16.22 13.13
C LEU A 33 0.38 -16.77 13.21
N LEU A 34 -0.15 -17.22 12.08
CA LEU A 34 -1.50 -17.76 11.96
C LEU A 34 -1.44 -19.28 11.84
N PHE A 35 -2.19 -19.97 12.69
CA PHE A 35 -2.41 -21.41 12.58
C PHE A 35 -3.85 -21.67 12.19
N LYS A 36 -4.04 -22.55 11.21
CA LYS A 36 -5.36 -23.01 10.79
C LYS A 36 -5.45 -24.51 11.04
N PHE A 37 -6.48 -24.92 11.78
CA PHE A 37 -6.73 -26.31 12.11
C PHE A 37 -8.12 -26.73 11.62
N ALA A 38 -8.25 -27.99 11.23
CA ALA A 38 -9.54 -28.64 11.02
C ALA A 38 -10.07 -29.11 12.38
N LEU A 39 -11.29 -28.71 12.71
CA LEU A 39 -11.92 -29.10 13.96
C LEU A 39 -12.36 -30.57 13.87
N PRO A 40 -11.92 -31.45 14.78
CA PRO A 40 -12.36 -32.83 14.82
C PRO A 40 -13.76 -32.94 15.47
N ASP A 41 -14.36 -34.12 15.35
CA ASP A 41 -15.62 -34.44 16.02
C ASP A 41 -15.52 -34.29 17.54
N ALA A 42 -16.66 -34.03 18.18
CA ALA A 42 -16.74 -33.83 19.63
C ALA A 42 -16.12 -34.98 20.45
N LYS A 43 -16.13 -36.21 19.93
CA LYS A 43 -15.53 -37.39 20.56
C LYS A 43 -13.99 -37.40 20.51
N ASN A 44 -13.40 -36.67 19.58
CA ASN A 44 -11.95 -36.67 19.29
C ASN A 44 -11.28 -35.31 19.61
N MET A 45 -11.93 -34.47 20.44
CA MET A 45 -11.40 -33.16 20.83
C MET A 45 -10.03 -33.21 21.53
N ALA A 46 -9.65 -34.36 22.11
CA ALA A 46 -8.32 -34.55 22.68
C ALA A 46 -7.17 -34.38 21.67
N ASP A 47 -7.42 -34.65 20.39
CA ASP A 47 -6.42 -34.46 19.32
C ASP A 47 -6.16 -32.97 19.05
N MET A 48 -7.15 -32.09 19.27
CA MET A 48 -6.94 -30.64 19.20
C MET A 48 -6.00 -30.13 20.28
N THR A 49 -6.09 -30.65 21.49
CA THR A 49 -5.21 -30.23 22.60
C THR A 49 -3.74 -30.41 22.24
N ARG A 50 -3.40 -31.50 21.55
CA ARG A 50 -2.03 -31.76 21.09
C ARG A 50 -1.58 -30.78 20.01
N LEU A 51 -2.45 -30.44 19.06
CA LEU A 51 -2.17 -29.47 18.01
C LEU A 51 -1.97 -28.05 18.58
N VAL A 52 -2.82 -27.65 19.52
CA VAL A 52 -2.73 -26.34 20.19
C VAL A 52 -1.48 -26.26 21.08
N ALA A 53 -1.08 -27.36 21.73
CA ALA A 53 0.14 -27.41 22.54
C ALA A 53 1.43 -27.17 21.73
N LEU A 54 1.39 -27.28 20.38
CA LEU A 54 2.53 -26.96 19.52
C LEU A 54 2.71 -25.47 19.29
N ILE A 55 1.66 -24.66 19.49
CA ILE A 55 1.70 -23.23 19.20
C ILE A 55 2.81 -22.52 20.02
N PRO A 56 2.93 -22.71 21.35
CA PRO A 56 4.01 -22.10 22.12
C PRO A 56 5.41 -22.52 21.64
N TYR A 57 5.58 -23.79 21.26
CA TYR A 57 6.85 -24.30 20.74
C TYR A 57 7.28 -23.57 19.46
N TYR A 58 6.35 -23.38 18.51
CA TYR A 58 6.65 -22.66 17.28
C TYR A 58 6.89 -21.17 17.51
N ILE A 59 6.19 -20.54 18.46
CA ILE A 59 6.47 -19.17 18.89
C ILE A 59 7.91 -19.05 19.38
N ASP A 60 8.35 -19.94 20.28
CA ASP A 60 9.71 -19.93 20.82
C ASP A 60 10.77 -20.24 19.76
N LEU A 61 10.47 -21.17 18.85
CA LEU A 61 11.39 -21.55 17.77
C LEU A 61 11.62 -20.36 16.83
N ILE A 62 10.56 -19.70 16.41
CA ILE A 62 10.61 -18.52 15.53
C ILE A 62 11.25 -17.33 16.25
N GLY A 63 10.92 -17.12 17.52
CA GLY A 63 11.48 -16.02 18.33
C GLY A 63 12.99 -16.15 18.57
N ARG A 64 13.51 -17.38 18.65
CA ARG A 64 14.95 -17.64 18.79
C ARG A 64 15.70 -17.70 17.46
N TYR A 65 14.98 -17.84 16.35
CA TYR A 65 15.60 -17.97 15.04
C TYR A 65 16.28 -16.66 14.62
N LYS A 66 17.60 -16.72 14.41
CA LYS A 66 18.40 -15.60 13.90
C LYS A 66 18.85 -15.90 12.48
N LEU A 67 18.42 -15.07 11.54
CA LEU A 67 18.93 -15.11 10.17
C LEU A 67 20.43 -14.82 10.16
N SER A 68 21.14 -15.50 9.25
CA SER A 68 22.53 -15.17 8.92
C SER A 68 22.62 -13.73 8.40
N SER A 69 23.81 -13.12 8.52
CA SER A 69 24.07 -11.75 8.04
C SER A 69 23.72 -11.60 6.56
N GLN A 70 24.12 -12.58 5.74
CA GLN A 70 23.84 -12.61 4.30
C GLN A 70 22.34 -12.70 4.00
N ALA A 71 21.61 -13.59 4.68
CA ALA A 71 20.16 -13.72 4.49
C ALA A 71 19.42 -12.46 4.92
N ARG A 72 19.82 -11.87 6.06
CA ARG A 72 19.26 -10.61 6.55
C ARG A 72 19.42 -9.48 5.55
N SER A 73 20.65 -9.26 5.06
CA SER A 73 20.96 -8.22 4.07
C SER A 73 20.12 -8.37 2.79
N LYS A 74 19.98 -9.61 2.28
CA LYS A 74 19.14 -9.88 1.11
C LYS A 74 17.68 -9.53 1.36
N THR A 75 17.13 -9.91 2.51
CA THR A 75 15.73 -9.61 2.85
C THR A 75 15.49 -8.12 3.07
N ASP A 76 16.43 -7.41 3.68
CA ASP A 76 16.29 -5.96 3.94
C ASP A 76 16.38 -5.16 2.63
N SER A 77 17.25 -5.57 1.69
CA SER A 77 17.27 -4.99 0.35
C SER A 77 15.95 -5.19 -0.40
N ALA A 78 15.37 -6.39 -0.35
CA ALA A 78 14.08 -6.68 -0.97
C ALA A 78 12.93 -5.86 -0.34
N ARG A 79 12.89 -5.77 1.00
CA ARG A 79 11.89 -4.93 1.71
C ARG A 79 12.02 -3.46 1.35
N SER A 80 13.25 -2.94 1.29
CA SER A 80 13.52 -1.55 0.93
C SER A 80 13.07 -1.25 -0.51
N LYS A 81 13.36 -2.14 -1.46
CA LYS A 81 12.91 -2.01 -2.86
C LYS A 81 11.39 -2.02 -2.97
N ALA A 82 10.71 -2.96 -2.32
CA ALA A 82 9.25 -3.02 -2.31
C ALA A 82 8.62 -1.74 -1.71
N ALA A 83 9.20 -1.19 -0.64
CA ALA A 83 8.76 0.06 -0.04
C ALA A 83 8.97 1.27 -0.98
N GLN A 84 10.08 1.32 -1.70
CA GLN A 84 10.36 2.37 -2.68
C GLN A 84 9.40 2.30 -3.88
N GLU A 85 9.12 1.10 -4.38
CA GLU A 85 8.17 0.88 -5.47
C GLU A 85 6.75 1.30 -5.07
N ALA A 86 6.28 0.89 -3.89
CA ALA A 86 4.97 1.29 -3.37
C ALA A 86 4.87 2.81 -3.20
N TYR A 87 5.94 3.48 -2.74
CA TYR A 87 5.97 4.93 -2.62
C TYR A 87 5.89 5.62 -3.99
N LYS A 88 6.65 5.13 -4.98
CA LYS A 88 6.65 5.66 -6.35
C LYS A 88 5.28 5.49 -7.02
N GLU A 89 4.67 4.31 -6.87
CA GLU A 89 3.32 4.05 -7.37
C GLU A 89 2.29 4.98 -6.72
N GLN A 90 2.37 5.19 -5.40
CA GLN A 90 1.50 6.13 -4.71
C GLN A 90 1.70 7.58 -5.20
N GLN A 91 2.93 7.99 -5.48
CA GLN A 91 3.22 9.31 -6.01
C GLN A 91 2.66 9.49 -7.42
N ASN A 92 2.84 8.49 -8.29
CA ASN A 92 2.30 8.49 -9.65
C ASN A 92 0.76 8.55 -9.63
N ALA A 93 0.11 7.72 -8.81
CA ALA A 93 -1.35 7.74 -8.66
C ALA A 93 -1.88 9.11 -8.21
N ARG A 94 -1.16 9.81 -7.32
CA ARG A 94 -1.51 11.19 -6.92
C ARG A 94 -1.36 12.18 -8.08
N GLN A 95 -0.29 12.09 -8.86
CA GLN A 95 -0.08 12.97 -10.01
C GLN A 95 -1.12 12.73 -11.11
N GLU A 96 -1.41 11.47 -11.43
CA GLU A 96 -2.43 11.08 -12.41
C GLU A 96 -3.82 11.56 -11.97
N ALA A 97 -4.19 11.37 -10.70
CA ALA A 97 -5.46 11.86 -10.17
C ALA A 97 -5.59 13.39 -10.27
N LEU A 98 -4.50 14.13 -10.02
CA LEU A 98 -4.48 15.59 -10.17
C LEU A 98 -4.60 16.02 -11.64
N GLN A 99 -3.91 15.35 -12.56
CA GLN A 99 -3.98 15.64 -13.99
C GLN A 99 -5.36 15.32 -14.56
N LYS A 100 -5.94 14.16 -14.20
CA LYS A 100 -7.29 13.77 -14.59
C LYS A 100 -8.33 14.79 -14.13
N ARG A 101 -8.28 15.22 -12.86
CA ARG A 101 -9.15 16.28 -12.33
C ARG A 101 -9.00 17.61 -13.07
N LYS A 102 -7.79 17.98 -13.50
CA LYS A 102 -7.56 19.18 -14.31
C LYS A 102 -8.15 19.05 -15.71
N ALA A 103 -7.95 17.91 -16.36
CA ALA A 103 -8.48 17.64 -17.69
C ALA A 103 -10.02 17.62 -17.69
N GLU A 104 -10.64 16.97 -16.71
CA GLU A 104 -12.10 16.96 -16.54
C GLU A 104 -12.66 18.37 -16.33
N ARG A 105 -12.02 19.19 -15.50
CA ARG A 105 -12.41 20.61 -15.33
C ARG A 105 -12.29 21.40 -16.63
N LYS A 106 -11.24 21.18 -17.41
CA LYS A 106 -11.05 21.85 -18.69
C LYS A 106 -12.15 21.46 -19.68
N LYS A 107 -12.45 20.16 -19.79
CA LYS A 107 -13.51 19.64 -20.65
C LYS A 107 -14.88 20.20 -20.27
N MET A 108 -15.21 20.25 -18.98
CA MET A 108 -16.46 20.87 -18.51
C MET A 108 -16.54 22.37 -18.85
N MET A 109 -15.43 23.10 -18.76
CA MET A 109 -15.39 24.51 -19.16
C MET A 109 -15.54 24.67 -20.68
N GLU A 110 -14.87 23.84 -21.48
CA GLU A 110 -14.99 23.84 -22.95
C GLU A 110 -16.42 23.49 -23.40
N GLU A 111 -17.06 22.48 -22.77
CA GLU A 111 -18.46 22.13 -23.04
C GLU A 111 -19.44 23.23 -22.60
N ALA A 112 -19.16 23.94 -21.49
CA ALA A 112 -19.95 25.08 -21.06
C ALA A 112 -19.77 26.30 -21.98
N GLU A 113 -18.56 26.52 -22.50
CA GLU A 113 -18.25 27.57 -23.48
C GLU A 113 -18.90 27.31 -24.83
N ALA A 114 -18.90 26.06 -25.30
CA ALA A 114 -19.57 25.67 -26.54
C ALA A 114 -21.10 25.88 -26.50
N LYS A 115 -21.69 25.91 -25.30
CA LYS A 115 -23.12 26.20 -25.08
C LYS A 115 -23.42 27.69 -24.94
N LEU A 116 -22.42 28.57 -24.90
CA LEU A 116 -22.61 30.02 -24.82
C LEU A 116 -22.73 30.63 -26.23
N SER A 117 -23.65 31.59 -26.39
CA SER A 117 -23.90 32.29 -27.65
C SER A 117 -22.69 33.14 -28.09
N ALA A 118 -22.53 33.36 -29.40
CA ALA A 118 -21.38 34.02 -30.04
C ALA A 118 -21.02 35.41 -29.46
N GLU A 119 -21.99 36.14 -28.92
CA GLU A 119 -21.79 37.45 -28.30
C GLU A 119 -21.05 37.34 -26.94
N ILE A 120 -21.32 36.30 -26.15
CA ILE A 120 -20.64 36.08 -24.87
C ILE A 120 -19.20 35.61 -25.09
N ILE A 121 -18.94 34.87 -26.17
CA ILE A 121 -17.58 34.45 -26.59
C ILE A 121 -16.70 35.67 -26.87
N ARG A 122 -17.19 36.65 -27.64
CA ARG A 122 -16.45 37.89 -27.94
C ARG A 122 -16.10 38.70 -26.69
N LYS A 123 -17.04 38.79 -25.74
CA LYS A 123 -16.82 39.50 -24.46
C LYS A 123 -15.77 38.78 -23.58
N LYS A 124 -15.73 37.45 -23.62
CA LYS A 124 -14.76 36.63 -22.87
C LYS A 124 -13.36 36.74 -23.47
N GLU A 125 -13.20 36.63 -24.79
CA GLU A 125 -11.92 36.79 -25.47
C GLU A 125 -11.29 38.17 -25.28
N ALA A 126 -12.11 39.24 -25.27
CA ALA A 126 -11.63 40.58 -24.96
C ALA A 126 -11.08 40.67 -23.53
N LYS A 127 -11.77 40.04 -22.56
CA LYS A 127 -11.34 40.01 -21.15
C LYS A 127 -10.08 39.17 -20.94
N ASP A 128 -9.91 38.08 -21.67
CA ASP A 128 -8.73 37.22 -21.56
C ASP A 128 -7.50 37.82 -22.27
N ARG A 129 -7.68 38.49 -23.42
CA ARG A 129 -6.61 39.31 -24.03
C ARG A 129 -6.13 40.41 -23.09
N ALA A 130 -7.04 41.11 -22.42
CA ALA A 130 -6.68 42.13 -21.42
C ALA A 130 -5.91 41.54 -20.22
N ARG A 131 -6.24 40.31 -19.78
CA ARG A 131 -5.52 39.62 -18.70
C ARG A 131 -4.13 39.13 -19.13
N GLN A 132 -3.99 38.61 -20.35
CA GLN A 132 -2.69 38.21 -20.89
C GLN A 132 -1.77 39.41 -21.08
N ALA A 133 -2.29 40.53 -21.61
CA ALA A 133 -1.55 41.78 -21.71
C ALA A 133 -1.05 42.26 -20.34
N LYS A 134 -1.88 42.21 -19.29
CA LYS A 134 -1.47 42.55 -17.92
C LYS A 134 -0.44 41.59 -17.30
N LYS A 135 -0.41 40.32 -17.71
CA LYS A 135 0.61 39.35 -17.28
C LYS A 135 1.93 39.51 -18.03
N ALA A 136 1.87 39.94 -19.29
CA ALA A 136 3.04 40.20 -20.14
C ALA A 136 3.71 41.55 -19.82
N MET A 137 3.05 42.43 -19.06
CA MET A 137 3.65 43.68 -18.60
C MET A 137 4.85 43.39 -17.68
N PRO A 138 6.04 43.97 -17.96
CA PRO A 138 7.21 43.84 -17.10
C PRO A 138 6.90 44.33 -15.69
N ARG A 139 7.24 43.52 -14.68
CA ARG A 139 7.15 43.96 -13.28
C ARG A 139 8.25 44.98 -13.01
N VAL A 140 7.94 46.26 -13.16
CA VAL A 140 8.85 47.35 -12.80
C VAL A 140 9.07 47.29 -11.28
N ARG A 141 10.27 46.89 -10.85
CA ARG A 141 10.69 47.04 -9.45
C ARG A 141 10.96 48.52 -9.22
N MET A 142 10.09 49.19 -8.47
CA MET A 142 10.36 50.54 -7.97
C MET A 142 11.50 50.46 -6.95
N THR A 143 12.71 50.82 -7.35
CA THR A 143 13.80 51.09 -6.41
C THR A 143 13.53 52.47 -5.79
N ARG A 144 13.08 52.49 -4.52
CA ARG A 144 13.15 53.71 -3.71
C ARG A 144 14.64 54.02 -3.49
N ALA A 145 15.11 55.11 -4.09
CA ALA A 145 16.40 55.70 -3.75
C ALA A 145 16.34 56.24 -2.32
N HIS A 146 17.45 56.06 -1.59
CA HIS A 146 17.66 56.46 -0.20
C HIS A 146 17.74 57.97 -0.03
#